data_AF-A0A7V9G4A5-F1
#
_entry.id   AF-A0A7V9G4A5-F1
#
_cell.length_a   1.000
_cell.length_b   1.000
_cell.length_c   1.000
_cell.angle_alpha   90.00
_cell.angle_beta   90.00
_cell.angle_gamma   90.00
#
_symmetry.space_group_name_H-M   'P 1'
#
loop_
_entity.id
_entity.type
_entity.pdbx_description
1 polymer ?
#
loop_
_entity_poly.entity_id
_entity_poly.type
_entity_poly.pdbx_seq_one_letter_code
_entity_poly.pdbx_strand_id
1 'polypeptide(L)'
;MQASSNPNARWEIAVPNGSFQVRVVCGDPSFFDSNIVLGVEGVMAITGKTTSAAPFREATVTISVSDGRMTLTSGSGSYNTKICYLEIMQMPTGNG
;
A
#
# COMPACT_ATOMS: atom_id res chain seq x y z
N MET A 1 1.17 9.85 3.19
CA MET A 1 2.21 9.03 3.85
C MET A 1 3.59 9.66 3.83
N GLN A 2 3.92 10.59 2.91
CA GLN A 2 5.21 11.26 2.91
C GLN A 2 5.02 12.78 2.99
N ALA A 3 5.61 13.40 4.01
CA ALA A 3 5.90 14.82 4.01
C ALA A 3 7.27 15.03 3.36
N SER A 4 7.51 16.18 2.72
CA SER A 4 8.82 16.49 2.11
C SER A 4 10.00 16.41 3.08
N SER A 5 9.73 16.56 4.39
CA SER A 5 10.70 16.40 5.47
C SER A 5 11.02 14.94 5.83
N ASN A 6 10.24 13.96 5.35
CA ASN A 6 10.50 12.54 5.57
C ASN A 6 10.26 11.75 4.26
N PRO A 7 11.23 11.79 3.33
CA PRO A 7 11.10 11.18 1.99
C PRO A 7 11.07 9.65 2.01
N ASN A 8 11.28 9.02 3.18
CA ASN A 8 11.30 7.57 3.35
C ASN A 8 10.35 7.10 4.44
N ALA A 9 9.28 7.86 4.72
CA ALA A 9 8.29 7.44 5.69
C ALA A 9 7.70 6.07 5.31
N ARG A 10 7.75 5.15 6.27
CA ARG A 10 7.18 3.80 6.18
C ARG A 10 6.04 3.69 7.18
N TRP A 11 5.00 2.98 6.78
CA TRP A 11 3.95 2.55 7.69
C TRP A 11 4.12 1.04 7.90
N GLU A 12 3.96 0.59 9.14
CA GLU A 12 4.09 -0.82 9.50
C GLU A 12 2.98 -1.24 10.44
N ILE A 13 2.61 -2.52 10.38
CA ILE A 13 1.74 -3.18 11.34
C ILE A 13 2.31 -4.55 11.70
N ALA A 14 2.25 -4.91 12.99
CA ALA A 14 2.64 -6.24 13.44
C ALA A 14 1.60 -7.29 13.01
N VAL A 15 2.04 -8.35 12.33
CA VAL A 15 1.23 -9.50 11.93
C VAL A 15 2.05 -10.78 12.06
N PRO A 16 1.45 -11.96 12.27
CA PRO A 16 2.19 -13.22 12.25
C PRO A 16 2.91 -13.44 10.92
N ASN A 17 4.00 -14.20 10.95
CA ASN A 17 4.63 -14.69 9.72
C ASN A 17 3.65 -15.57 8.94
N GLY A 18 3.60 -15.37 7.64
CA GLY A 18 2.64 -16.07 6.77
C GLY A 18 2.38 -15.32 5.48
N SER A 19 1.51 -15.89 4.65
CA SER A 19 1.08 -15.26 3.40
C SER A 19 -0.27 -14.57 3.59
N PHE A 20 -0.41 -13.41 2.97
CA PHE A 20 -1.59 -12.56 3.10
C PHE A 20 -2.06 -12.08 1.73
N GLN A 21 -3.36 -11.91 1.59
CA GLN A 21 -3.95 -11.06 0.57
C GLN A 21 -4.19 -9.67 1.18
N VAL A 22 -3.65 -8.65 0.54
CA VAL A 22 -3.72 -7.26 1.02
C VAL A 22 -4.40 -6.42 -0.05
N ARG A 23 -5.57 -5.85 0.28
CA ARG A 23 -6.21 -4.81 -0.53
C ARG A 23 -5.88 -3.45 0.04
N VAL A 24 -5.50 -2.51 -0.81
CA VAL A 24 -5.18 -1.15 -0.43
C VAL A 24 -5.93 -0.16 -1.31
N VAL A 25 -6.53 0.85 -0.68
CA VAL A 25 -7.20 1.95 -1.36
C VAL A 25 -6.51 3.26 -0.98
N CYS A 26 -6.17 4.04 -2.01
CA CYS A 26 -5.53 5.34 -1.86
C CYS A 26 -6.23 6.39 -2.72
N GLY A 27 -6.23 7.65 -2.27
CA GLY A 27 -6.81 8.76 -3.01
C GLY A 27 -7.51 9.75 -2.10
N ASP A 28 -8.23 10.67 -2.72
CA ASP A 28 -9.00 11.71 -2.05
C ASP A 28 -10.11 12.22 -2.98
N PRO A 29 -11.36 12.34 -2.49
CA PRO A 29 -12.48 12.79 -3.31
C PRO A 29 -12.43 14.29 -3.66
N SER A 30 -11.62 15.08 -2.97
CA SER A 30 -11.49 16.53 -3.17
C SER A 30 -10.16 16.94 -3.82
N PHE A 31 -9.12 16.10 -3.74
CA PHE A 31 -7.77 16.41 -4.22
C PHE A 31 -7.19 15.32 -5.12
N PHE A 32 -7.17 15.57 -6.42
CA PHE A 32 -6.77 14.60 -7.45
C PHE A 32 -5.32 14.75 -7.92
N ASP A 33 -4.49 15.46 -7.18
CA ASP A 33 -3.12 15.88 -7.48
C ASP A 33 -2.07 14.93 -6.90
N SER A 34 -2.32 13.62 -6.96
CA SER A 34 -1.44 12.59 -6.41
C SER A 34 -0.84 11.72 -7.50
N ASN A 35 0.45 11.35 -7.36
CA ASN A 35 1.04 10.22 -8.06
C ASN A 35 1.37 9.14 -7.03
N ILE A 36 0.66 8.03 -7.09
CA ILE A 36 0.73 6.99 -6.08
C ILE A 36 1.61 5.88 -6.63
N VAL A 37 2.78 5.70 -6.02
CA VAL A 37 3.63 4.52 -6.19
C VAL A 37 3.79 3.89 -4.82
N LEU A 38 3.15 2.74 -4.61
CA LEU A 38 3.01 2.10 -3.31
C LEU A 38 3.38 0.62 -3.40
N GLY A 39 4.33 0.19 -2.56
CA GLY A 39 4.70 -1.20 -2.35
C GLY A 39 4.24 -1.74 -0.99
N VAL A 40 3.91 -3.03 -0.95
CA VAL A 40 3.55 -3.81 0.24
C VAL A 40 4.54 -4.96 0.35
N GLU A 41 5.34 -5.05 1.40
CA GLU A 41 6.37 -6.12 1.56
C GLU A 41 7.27 -6.27 0.31
N GLY A 42 7.65 -5.14 -0.31
CA GLY A 42 8.45 -5.12 -1.53
C GLY A 42 7.69 -5.46 -2.83
N VAL A 43 6.42 -5.88 -2.76
CA VAL A 43 5.56 -6.09 -3.93
C VAL A 43 4.91 -4.77 -4.33
N MET A 44 5.08 -4.34 -5.58
CA MET A 44 4.45 -3.12 -6.10
C MET A 44 2.94 -3.33 -6.24
N ALA A 45 2.15 -2.61 -5.44
CA ALA A 45 0.68 -2.74 -5.43
C ALA A 45 0.00 -1.68 -6.30
N ILE A 46 0.34 -0.40 -6.13
CA ILE A 46 -0.27 0.70 -6.90
C ILE A 46 0.83 1.46 -7.65
N THR A 47 0.57 1.78 -8.92
CA THR A 47 1.33 2.76 -9.70
C THR A 47 0.37 3.58 -10.55
N GLY A 48 0.30 4.89 -10.31
CA GLY A 48 -0.44 5.79 -11.17
C GLY A 48 -0.94 7.07 -10.50
N LYS A 49 -1.37 8.01 -11.34
CA LYS A 49 -1.93 9.30 -10.90
C LYS A 49 -3.41 9.19 -10.58
N THR A 50 -3.88 9.93 -9.60
CA THR A 50 -5.31 10.22 -9.42
C THR A 50 -5.75 11.25 -10.45
N THR A 51 -7.03 11.25 -10.82
CA THR A 51 -7.67 12.29 -11.65
C THR A 51 -9.06 12.57 -11.11
N SER A 52 -9.71 13.65 -11.57
CA SER A 52 -11.11 13.91 -11.22
C SER A 52 -12.06 12.79 -11.66
N ALA A 53 -11.72 12.06 -12.74
CA ALA A 53 -12.49 10.91 -13.21
C ALA A 53 -12.15 9.59 -12.47
N ALA A 54 -10.99 9.53 -11.82
CA ALA A 54 -10.51 8.37 -11.07
C ALA A 54 -9.80 8.86 -9.78
N PRO A 55 -10.57 9.33 -8.78
CA PRO A 55 -10.02 9.97 -7.58
C PRO A 55 -9.36 8.97 -6.63
N PHE A 56 -9.69 7.68 -6.78
CA PHE A 56 -9.13 6.59 -6.00
C PHE A 56 -8.36 5.61 -6.88
N ARG A 57 -7.33 5.01 -6.30
CA ARG A 57 -6.60 3.87 -6.83
C ARG A 57 -6.69 2.74 -5.83
N GLU A 58 -6.89 1.55 -6.35
CA GLU A 58 -7.07 0.34 -5.56
C GLU A 58 -6.26 -0.79 -6.19
N ALA A 59 -5.69 -1.64 -5.34
CA ALA A 59 -5.09 -2.89 -5.77
C ALA A 59 -5.17 -3.94 -4.67
N THR A 60 -5.22 -5.21 -5.08
CA THR A 60 -5.08 -6.37 -4.21
C THR A 60 -3.82 -7.13 -4.59
N VAL A 61 -2.93 -7.38 -3.64
CA VAL A 61 -1.68 -8.13 -3.83
C VAL A 61 -1.57 -9.29 -2.85
N THR A 62 -0.84 -10.32 -3.24
CA THR A 62 -0.44 -11.39 -2.35
C THR A 62 1.00 -11.16 -1.90
N ILE A 63 1.24 -11.21 -0.59
CA ILE A 63 2.54 -10.95 0.03
C ILE A 63 2.87 -12.03 1.06
N SER A 64 4.15 -12.13 1.43
CA SER A 64 4.63 -12.99 2.51
C SER A 64 5.37 -12.15 3.54
N VAL A 65 4.98 -12.28 4.81
CA VAL A 65 5.64 -11.66 5.96
C VAL A 65 6.55 -12.68 6.64
N SER A 66 7.79 -12.28 6.93
CA SER A 66 8.81 -13.17 7.51
C SER A 66 9.47 -12.62 8.79
N ASP A 67 9.25 -11.35 9.12
CA ASP A 67 9.85 -10.64 10.27
C ASP A 67 8.81 -10.20 11.31
N GLY A 68 7.56 -10.68 11.19
CA GLY A 68 6.45 -10.33 12.07
C GLY A 68 5.85 -8.95 11.81
N ARG A 69 6.17 -8.30 10.70
CA ARG A 69 5.64 -6.98 10.33
C ARG A 69 5.29 -6.91 8.85
N MET A 70 4.16 -6.26 8.55
CA MET A 70 3.83 -5.86 7.18
C MET A 70 4.15 -4.37 7.01
N THR A 71 4.90 -4.05 5.96
CA THR A 71 5.49 -2.75 5.68
C THR A 71 4.94 -2.19 4.38
N LEU A 72 4.48 -0.95 4.44
CA LEU A 72 4.16 -0.15 3.26
C LEU A 72 5.30 0.81 2.95
N THR A 73 5.62 0.90 1.66
CA THR A 73 6.70 1.74 1.14
C THR A 73 6.21 2.60 0.00
N SER A 74 6.75 3.81 -0.11
CA SER A 74 6.53 4.64 -1.30
C SER A 74 7.65 4.40 -2.30
N GLY A 75 7.30 4.19 -3.56
CA GLY A 75 8.26 4.05 -4.64
C GLY A 75 8.76 5.40 -5.18
N SER A 76 9.75 5.34 -6.06
CA SER A 76 10.30 6.54 -6.71
C SER A 76 9.21 7.31 -7.46
N GLY A 77 9.23 8.64 -7.36
CA GLY A 77 8.26 9.53 -7.99
C GLY A 77 6.87 9.55 -7.32
N SER A 78 6.67 8.81 -6.22
CA SER A 78 5.44 8.90 -5.42
C SER A 78 5.35 10.28 -4.76
N TYR A 79 4.17 10.91 -4.79
CA TYR A 79 3.90 12.13 -4.05
C TYR A 79 2.42 12.23 -3.70
N ASN A 80 2.14 12.90 -2.58
CA ASN A 80 0.79 13.19 -2.11
C ASN A 80 -0.09 11.92 -1.91
N THR A 81 0.56 10.77 -1.68
CA THR A 81 -0.13 9.50 -1.39
C THR A 81 -0.94 9.60 -0.11
N LYS A 82 -2.25 9.42 -0.23
CA LYS A 82 -3.22 9.38 0.87
C LYS A 82 -3.81 7.98 0.93
N ILE A 83 -3.47 7.20 1.95
CA ILE A 83 -4.11 5.89 2.17
C ILE A 83 -5.48 6.15 2.78
N CYS A 84 -6.51 5.53 2.22
CA CYS A 84 -7.85 5.51 2.79
C CYS A 84 -7.95 4.37 3.82
N TYR A 85 -7.67 3.14 3.39
CA TYR A 85 -7.67 1.95 4.24
C TYR A 85 -6.86 0.80 3.63
N LEU A 86 -6.62 -0.21 4.47
CA LEU A 86 -6.11 -1.53 4.08
C LEU A 86 -7.03 -2.63 4.60
N GLU A 87 -7.21 -3.68 3.80
CA GLU A 87 -7.77 -4.96 4.23
C GLU A 87 -6.64 -5.99 4.17
N ILE A 88 -6.35 -6.64 5.30
CA ILE A 88 -5.23 -7.59 5.43
C ILE A 88 -5.84 -8.94 5.82
N MET A 89 -5.83 -9.89 4.90
CA MET A 89 -6.43 -11.21 5.09
C MET A 89 -5.35 -12.28 5.04
N GLN A 90 -5.16 -13.01 6.13
CA GLN A 90 -4.24 -14.14 6.15
C GLN A 90 -4.79 -15.25 5.25
N MET A 91 -3.94 -15.75 4.34
CA MET A 91 -4.30 -16.87 3.48
C MET A 91 -4.13 -18.18 4.25
N PRO A 92 -4.96 -19.20 3.98
CA PRO A 92 -4.73 -20.54 4.51
C PRO A 92 -3.34 -21.01 4.14
N THR A 93 -2.58 -21.48 5.13
CA THR A 93 -1.43 -22.35 4.85
C THR A 93 -2.01 -23.61 4.24
N GLY A 94 -1.70 -23.90 2.96
CA GLY A 94 -2.16 -25.13 2.33
C GLY A 94 -1.77 -26.31 3.22
N ASN A 95 -2.77 -26.99 3.78
CA ASN A 95 -2.59 -28.39 4.13
C ASN A 95 -2.53 -29.12 2.78
N GLY A 96 -1.46 -29.89 2.56
CA GLY A 96 -1.08 -30.46 1.27
C GLY A 96 -2.18 -31.21 0.51
#